data_AF-A0A8T2I941-F1
#
_entry.id   AF-A0A8T2I941-F1
#
_cell.length_a   1.000
_cell.length_b   1.000
_cell.length_c   1.000
_cell.angle_alpha   90.00
_cell.angle_beta   90.00
_cell.angle_gamma   90.00
#
_symmetry.space_group_name_H-M   'P 1'
#
loop_
_entity.id
_entity.type
_entity.pdbx_description
1 polymer ?
#
loop_
_entity_poly.entity_id
_entity_poly.type
_entity_poly.pdbx_seq_one_letter_code
_entity_poly.pdbx_strand_id
1 'polypeptide(L)'
;MQNRSQKFRLGQQNNSSFACTEPVDLLYIVTVRKSTASCIVLAETGRWPLAFRWVKRIARFYNGLVKAPADSILKRAFIANCQLTSNPAEGSAKCMAEQSWAAQLQRAFKKFEVQLPLEEPIELNVNDVCIKWKEFYLNRVRTETGTKIKKYVHEVRNGLPEYEAAPYLGVSAVSDRRAMTQAMTGSHFLMEEVGRWNQLAKEDRVCKQCAEKEV
;
A
#
# COMPACT_ATOMS: atom_id res chain seq x y z
N MET A 1 -0.32 -60.53 13.87
CA MET A 1 -0.97 -59.49 14.69
C MET A 1 -0.80 -58.15 14.00
N GLN A 2 -1.92 -57.42 13.84
CA GLN A 2 -2.09 -55.99 13.50
C GLN A 2 -1.68 -55.54 12.07
N ASN A 3 -2.62 -55.52 11.10
CA ASN A 3 -3.62 -54.48 10.76
C ASN A 3 -3.06 -53.14 10.25
N ARG A 4 -3.19 -52.84 8.93
CA ARG A 4 -4.26 -51.96 8.39
C ARG A 4 -4.08 -51.59 6.90
N SER A 5 -5.10 -51.98 6.14
CA SER A 5 -5.84 -51.23 5.11
C SER A 5 -5.14 -50.60 3.91
N GLN A 6 -5.30 -51.30 2.78
CA GLN A 6 -5.57 -50.75 1.45
C GLN A 6 -6.60 -49.61 1.47
N LYS A 7 -6.37 -48.53 0.72
CA LYS A 7 -7.44 -47.72 0.12
C LYS A 7 -7.05 -47.21 -1.27
N PHE A 8 -7.67 -47.88 -2.25
CA PHE A 8 -8.14 -47.43 -3.56
C PHE A 8 -7.86 -45.98 -3.98
N ARG A 9 -7.16 -45.84 -5.12
CA ARG A 9 -7.21 -44.65 -5.99
C ARG A 9 -8.44 -44.74 -6.88
N LEU A 10 -9.35 -43.79 -6.75
CA LEU A 10 -10.31 -43.41 -7.80
C LEU A 10 -10.55 -41.91 -7.73
N GLY A 11 -10.59 -41.27 -8.90
CA GLY A 11 -11.26 -39.98 -9.09
C GLY A 11 -10.36 -38.75 -9.16
N GLN A 12 -9.67 -38.58 -10.29
CA GLN A 12 -9.51 -37.23 -10.85
C GLN A 12 -10.90 -36.66 -11.12
N GLN A 13 -11.26 -35.57 -10.44
CA GLN A 13 -12.24 -34.62 -10.96
C GLN A 13 -11.75 -33.20 -10.71
N ASN A 14 -11.65 -32.47 -11.82
CA ASN A 14 -11.44 -31.05 -11.91
C ASN A 14 -12.40 -30.31 -10.99
N ASN A 15 -11.89 -29.34 -10.22
CA ASN A 15 -12.65 -28.14 -9.94
C ASN A 15 -11.70 -26.96 -9.74
N SER A 16 -11.81 -26.06 -10.73
CA SER A 16 -11.35 -24.69 -10.76
C SER A 16 -11.71 -23.90 -9.50
N SER A 17 -10.94 -22.83 -9.29
CA SER A 17 -11.35 -21.64 -8.52
C SER A 17 -11.43 -21.86 -7.02
N PHE A 18 -10.30 -21.84 -6.32
CA PHE A 18 -10.16 -21.20 -5.00
C PHE A 18 -8.67 -21.04 -4.70
N ALA A 19 -8.16 -19.80 -4.80
CA ALA A 19 -6.97 -19.42 -4.08
C ALA A 19 -7.11 -17.95 -3.67
N CYS A 20 -7.72 -17.76 -2.51
CA CYS A 20 -7.44 -16.62 -1.65
C CYS A 20 -5.92 -16.54 -1.49
N THR A 21 -5.27 -15.70 -2.29
CA THR A 21 -3.85 -15.40 -2.12
C THR A 21 -3.73 -14.56 -0.86
N GLU A 22 -3.26 -15.19 0.20
CA GLU A 22 -2.82 -14.54 1.43
C GLU A 22 -1.95 -13.31 1.12
N PRO A 23 -1.93 -12.28 1.98
CA PRO A 23 -1.08 -11.13 1.77
C PRO A 23 0.37 -11.56 1.89
N VAL A 24 0.98 -11.96 0.78
CA VAL A 24 2.42 -12.18 0.74
C VAL A 24 3.06 -10.84 1.12
N ASP A 25 3.84 -10.85 2.20
CA ASP A 25 4.49 -9.66 2.71
C ASP A 25 5.45 -9.16 1.62
N LEU A 26 5.05 -8.12 0.90
CA LEU A 26 5.78 -7.63 -0.27
C LEU A 26 7.20 -7.21 0.10
N LEU A 27 7.42 -6.79 1.34
CA LEU A 27 8.75 -6.51 1.89
C LEU A 27 9.65 -7.75 1.95
N TYR A 28 9.08 -8.94 2.16
CA TYR A 28 9.83 -10.20 2.15
C TYR A 28 10.18 -10.65 0.72
N ILE A 29 9.31 -10.38 -0.27
CA ILE A 29 9.60 -10.66 -1.68
C ILE A 29 10.67 -9.71 -2.25
N VAL A 30 10.60 -8.44 -1.87
CA VAL A 30 11.37 -7.34 -2.47
C VAL A 30 12.63 -7.05 -1.63
N THR A 31 12.73 -7.56 -0.39
CA THR A 31 13.86 -7.41 0.54
C THR A 31 14.42 -5.97 0.65
N VAL A 32 13.53 -4.98 0.52
CA VAL A 32 13.87 -3.56 0.63
C VAL A 32 13.90 -3.13 2.09
N ARG A 33 14.69 -2.09 2.39
CA ARG A 33 14.70 -1.48 3.72
C ARG A 33 13.33 -0.91 4.06
N LYS A 34 13.00 -0.87 5.36
CA LYS A 34 11.77 -0.23 5.87
C LYS A 34 11.67 1.26 5.49
N SER A 35 12.80 1.92 5.28
CA SER A 35 12.87 3.32 4.85
C SER A 35 12.70 3.52 3.35
N THR A 36 12.55 2.46 2.55
CA THR A 36 12.28 2.56 1.12
C THR A 36 10.88 3.13 0.91
N ALA A 37 10.80 4.18 0.08
CA ALA A 37 9.54 4.85 -0.19
C ALA A 37 8.54 3.90 -0.87
N SER A 38 7.27 3.95 -0.44
CA SER A 38 6.23 3.06 -0.95
C SER A 38 5.99 3.18 -2.46
N CYS A 39 6.32 4.34 -3.06
CA CYS A 39 6.23 4.55 -4.50
C CYS A 39 7.24 3.69 -5.29
N ILE A 40 8.44 3.48 -4.75
CA ILE A 40 9.45 2.58 -5.35
C ILE A 40 8.93 1.14 -5.29
N VAL A 41 8.37 0.74 -4.15
CA VAL A 41 7.79 -0.61 -3.99
C VAL A 41 6.62 -0.82 -4.95
N LEU A 42 5.74 0.17 -5.10
CA LEU A 42 4.65 0.13 -6.08
C LEU A 42 5.20 -0.02 -7.50
N ALA A 43 6.20 0.79 -7.86
CA ALA A 43 6.80 0.77 -9.19
C ALA A 43 7.55 -0.54 -9.49
N GLU A 44 8.09 -1.22 -8.48
CA GLU A 44 8.73 -2.54 -8.65
C GLU A 44 7.71 -3.68 -8.71
N THR A 45 6.69 -3.66 -7.86
CA THR A 45 5.81 -4.82 -7.66
C THR A 45 4.49 -4.75 -8.43
N GLY A 46 4.13 -3.58 -8.92
CA GLY A 46 2.79 -3.31 -9.44
C GLY A 46 1.69 -3.30 -8.37
N ARG A 47 2.05 -3.38 -7.08
CA ARG A 47 1.09 -3.52 -5.97
C ARG A 47 0.84 -2.18 -5.28
N TRP A 48 -0.43 -1.79 -5.24
CA TRP A 48 -0.88 -0.61 -4.50
C TRP A 48 -0.61 -0.72 -3.00
N PRO A 49 -0.29 0.41 -2.33
CA PRO A 49 -0.09 0.44 -0.89
C PRO A 49 -1.27 -0.12 -0.11
N LEU A 50 -1.02 -0.61 1.11
CA LEU A 50 -2.09 -1.15 1.98
C LEU A 50 -3.23 -0.15 2.20
N ALA A 51 -2.92 1.15 2.24
CA ALA A 51 -3.90 2.23 2.32
C ALA A 51 -4.97 2.16 1.21
N PHE A 52 -4.62 1.74 -0.01
CA PHE A 52 -5.59 1.53 -1.09
C PHE A 52 -6.61 0.44 -0.76
N ARG A 53 -6.14 -0.68 -0.21
CA ARG A 53 -7.00 -1.78 0.23
C ARG A 53 -7.92 -1.34 1.37
N TRP A 54 -7.39 -0.55 2.30
CA TRP A 54 -8.17 0.04 3.39
C TRP A 54 -9.29 0.93 2.85
N VAL A 55 -9.00 1.85 1.92
CA VAL A 55 -10.01 2.74 1.31
C VAL A 55 -11.12 1.93 0.64
N LYS A 56 -10.76 0.91 -0.16
CA LYS A 56 -11.75 0.05 -0.81
C LYS A 56 -12.64 -0.70 0.19
N ARG A 57 -12.06 -1.21 1.29
CA ARG A 57 -12.81 -1.92 2.34
C ARG A 57 -13.72 -0.98 3.11
N ILE A 58 -13.24 0.21 3.46
CA ILE A 58 -14.02 1.22 4.17
C ILE A 58 -15.19 1.73 3.31
N ALA A 59 -14.97 2.01 2.02
CA ALA A 59 -16.06 2.43 1.13
C ALA A 59 -17.17 1.36 1.03
N ARG A 60 -16.79 0.08 0.95
CA ARG A 60 -17.75 -1.03 0.97
C ARG A 60 -18.47 -1.17 2.30
N PHE A 61 -17.74 -1.03 3.40
CA PHE A 61 -18.31 -1.08 4.74
C PHE A 61 -19.32 0.05 4.94
N TYR A 62 -18.96 1.28 4.56
CA TYR A 62 -19.84 2.43 4.56
C TYR A 62 -21.12 2.18 3.74
N ASN A 63 -21.01 1.65 2.52
CA ASN A 63 -22.20 1.28 1.73
C ASN A 63 -23.05 0.20 2.43
N GLY A 64 -22.42 -0.73 3.14
CA GLY A 64 -23.11 -1.70 3.99
C GLY A 64 -23.90 -1.05 5.12
N LEU A 65 -23.35 -0.02 5.77
CA LEU A 65 -24.05 0.77 6.79
C LEU A 65 -25.21 1.58 6.20
N VAL A 66 -25.04 2.11 4.98
CA VAL A 66 -26.10 2.83 4.26
C VAL A 66 -27.26 1.88 3.91
N LYS A 67 -26.97 0.67 3.45
CA LYS A 67 -27.98 -0.36 3.09
C LYS A 67 -28.62 -1.08 4.26
N ALA A 68 -28.07 -0.95 5.46
CA ALA A 68 -28.56 -1.68 6.62
C ALA A 68 -30.04 -1.32 6.90
N PRO A 69 -30.88 -2.30 7.28
CA PRO A 69 -32.28 -2.07 7.63
C PRO A 69 -32.42 -0.99 8.71
N ALA A 70 -33.47 -0.17 8.62
CA ALA A 70 -33.69 0.98 9.53
C ALA A 70 -33.84 0.57 11.00
N ASP A 71 -34.39 -0.61 11.25
CA ASP A 71 -34.58 -1.23 12.56
C ASP A 71 -33.28 -1.82 13.14
N SER A 72 -32.29 -2.09 12.29
CA SER A 72 -31.02 -2.67 12.72
C SER A 72 -30.27 -1.75 13.69
N ILE A 73 -29.66 -2.34 14.71
CA ILE A 73 -28.79 -1.63 15.66
C ILE A 73 -27.64 -0.95 14.92
N LEU A 74 -27.13 -1.60 13.86
CA LEU A 74 -26.04 -1.08 13.05
C LEU A 74 -26.40 0.25 12.37
N LYS A 75 -27.59 0.33 11.75
CA LYS A 75 -28.06 1.57 11.11
C LYS A 75 -28.29 2.68 12.12
N ARG A 76 -28.89 2.36 13.27
CA ARG A 76 -29.10 3.32 14.37
C ARG A 76 -27.78 3.86 14.93
N ALA A 77 -26.82 2.98 15.20
CA ALA A 77 -25.49 3.38 15.67
C ALA A 77 -24.75 4.22 14.63
N PHE A 78 -24.88 3.90 13.34
CA PHE A 78 -24.30 4.69 12.26
C PHE A 78 -24.90 6.09 12.17
N ILE A 79 -26.24 6.22 12.20
CA ILE A 79 -26.92 7.53 12.19
C ILE A 79 -26.50 8.38 13.40
N ALA A 80 -26.49 7.79 14.61
CA ALA A 80 -26.03 8.48 15.82
C ALA A 80 -24.57 8.97 15.68
N ASN A 81 -23.69 8.14 15.12
CA ASN A 81 -22.29 8.49 14.88
C ASN A 81 -22.12 9.62 13.84
N CYS A 82 -22.99 9.69 12.83
CA CYS A 82 -23.05 10.83 11.90
C CYS A 82 -23.51 12.10 12.61
N GLN A 83 -24.52 12.04 13.47
CA GLN A 83 -25.01 13.19 14.24
C GLN A 83 -23.96 13.78 15.19
N LEU A 84 -23.05 12.94 15.73
CA LEU A 84 -21.91 13.41 16.53
C LEU A 84 -20.95 14.32 15.74
N THR A 85 -20.98 14.28 14.40
CA THR A 85 -20.16 15.15 13.56
C THR A 85 -20.72 16.57 13.44
N SER A 86 -22.05 16.72 13.55
CA SER A 86 -22.77 17.98 13.47
C SER A 86 -22.67 18.83 14.74
N ASN A 87 -22.06 18.30 15.81
CA ASN A 87 -21.72 19.02 17.04
C ASN A 87 -20.22 19.36 17.08
N PRO A 88 -19.75 20.37 16.32
CA PRO A 88 -18.43 20.93 16.53
C PRO A 88 -18.46 21.62 17.90
N ALA A 89 -17.71 21.08 18.87
CA ALA A 89 -17.31 21.91 19.99
C ALA A 89 -16.45 23.02 19.39
N GLU A 90 -16.90 24.26 19.54
CA GLU A 90 -16.39 25.45 18.86
C GLU A 90 -14.87 25.61 19.03
N GLY A 91 -14.20 26.02 17.96
CA GLY A 91 -12.93 26.75 18.04
C GLY A 91 -11.63 25.95 18.10
N SER A 92 -11.62 24.64 18.37
CA SER A 92 -10.38 23.84 18.32
C SER A 92 -10.49 22.66 17.36
N ALA A 93 -9.46 22.45 16.55
CA ALA A 93 -9.34 21.24 15.74
C ALA A 93 -9.22 20.04 16.69
N LYS A 94 -10.37 19.42 17.01
CA LYS A 94 -10.45 18.23 17.87
C LYS A 94 -9.36 17.24 17.51
N CYS A 95 -8.66 16.73 18.52
CA CYS A 95 -7.67 15.68 18.34
C CYS A 95 -8.34 14.47 17.67
N MET A 96 -7.59 13.66 16.90
CA MET A 96 -8.16 12.47 16.23
C MET A 96 -8.94 11.55 17.19
N ALA A 97 -8.52 11.46 18.45
CA ALA A 97 -9.17 10.65 19.49
C ALA A 97 -10.56 11.18 19.91
N GLU A 98 -10.84 12.45 19.68
CA GLU A 98 -12.09 13.12 20.06
C GLU A 98 -13.09 13.19 18.89
N GLN A 99 -12.68 12.73 17.71
CA GLN A 99 -13.50 12.72 16.51
C GLN A 99 -14.31 11.43 16.44
N SER A 100 -15.61 11.55 16.14
CA SER A 100 -16.42 10.39 15.81
C SER A 100 -15.85 9.68 14.59
N TRP A 101 -16.13 8.38 14.45
CA TRP A 101 -15.59 7.61 13.33
C TRP A 101 -16.05 8.19 11.97
N ALA A 102 -17.27 8.71 11.88
CA ALA A 102 -17.79 9.35 10.68
C ALA A 102 -17.00 10.62 10.31
N ALA A 103 -16.63 11.46 11.30
CA ALA A 103 -15.79 12.65 11.08
C ALA A 103 -14.38 12.27 10.63
N GLN A 104 -13.78 11.23 11.23
CA GLN A 104 -12.47 10.73 10.82
C GLN A 104 -12.49 10.24 9.36
N LEU A 105 -13.55 9.53 8.96
CA LEU A 105 -13.74 9.10 7.59
C LEU A 105 -13.90 10.27 6.63
N GLN A 106 -14.78 11.22 6.94
CA GLN A 106 -14.98 12.41 6.09
C GLN A 106 -13.67 13.18 5.90
N ARG A 107 -12.89 13.37 6.98
CA ARG A 107 -11.55 13.98 6.92
C ARG A 107 -10.59 13.17 6.05
N ALA A 108 -10.60 11.84 6.15
CA ALA A 108 -9.73 10.98 5.36
C ALA A 108 -10.07 11.05 3.87
N PHE A 109 -11.35 11.01 3.51
CA PHE A 109 -11.84 11.04 2.13
C PHE A 109 -11.66 12.42 1.48
N LYS A 110 -11.80 13.49 2.25
CA LYS A 110 -11.52 14.87 1.81
C LYS A 110 -10.10 15.06 1.29
N LYS A 111 -9.11 14.31 1.78
CA LYS A 111 -7.71 14.40 1.32
C LYS A 111 -7.53 14.07 -0.17
N PHE A 112 -8.40 13.24 -0.72
CA PHE A 112 -8.40 12.84 -2.12
C PHE A 112 -9.70 13.28 -2.81
N GLU A 113 -10.27 14.40 -2.34
CA GLU A 113 -11.38 15.12 -2.97
C GLU A 113 -12.69 14.33 -3.07
N VAL A 114 -12.87 13.30 -2.24
CA VAL A 114 -14.15 12.60 -2.14
C VAL A 114 -14.93 13.17 -0.96
N GLN A 115 -16.10 13.71 -1.25
CA GLN A 115 -17.03 14.17 -0.23
C GLN A 115 -17.82 12.98 0.30
N LEU A 116 -17.88 12.86 1.63
CA LEU A 116 -18.70 11.86 2.31
C LEU A 116 -19.93 12.57 2.89
N PRO A 117 -21.13 12.37 2.32
CA PRO A 117 -22.35 12.99 2.81
C PRO A 117 -22.75 12.30 4.13
N LEU A 118 -22.67 13.03 5.24
CA LEU A 118 -22.99 12.50 6.58
C LEU A 118 -24.38 12.89 7.07
N GLU A 119 -24.91 14.03 6.60
CA GLU A 119 -26.26 14.50 6.93
C GLU A 119 -27.32 13.58 6.33
N GLU A 120 -27.14 13.24 5.04
CA GLU A 120 -27.93 12.25 4.34
C GLU A 120 -27.00 11.19 3.73
N PRO A 121 -26.76 10.06 4.44
CA PRO A 121 -25.83 9.04 3.97
C PRO A 121 -26.31 8.33 2.70
N ILE A 122 -25.66 8.65 1.58
CA ILE A 122 -25.90 8.03 0.26
C ILE A 122 -24.78 7.04 -0.05
N GLU A 123 -25.06 6.00 -0.84
CA GLU A 123 -24.06 5.05 -1.31
C GLU A 123 -22.96 5.70 -2.16
N LEU A 124 -21.73 5.25 -1.95
CA LEU A 124 -20.59 5.67 -2.77
C LEU A 124 -20.37 4.70 -3.93
N ASN A 125 -19.99 5.22 -5.09
CA ASN A 125 -19.37 4.40 -6.11
C ASN A 125 -17.94 4.02 -5.69
N VAL A 126 -17.75 2.77 -5.26
CA VAL A 126 -16.45 2.27 -4.77
C VAL A 126 -15.35 2.39 -5.83
N ASN A 127 -15.69 2.27 -7.12
CA ASN A 127 -14.71 2.39 -8.20
C ASN A 127 -14.22 3.83 -8.34
N ASP A 128 -15.11 4.81 -8.30
CA ASP A 128 -14.76 6.23 -8.39
C ASP A 128 -13.89 6.65 -7.19
N VAL A 129 -14.24 6.19 -5.98
CA VAL A 129 -13.41 6.39 -4.79
C VAL A 129 -12.00 5.81 -4.99
N CYS A 130 -11.90 4.61 -5.57
CA CYS A 130 -10.60 3.99 -5.86
C CYS A 130 -9.81 4.77 -6.94
N ILE A 131 -10.47 5.30 -7.96
CA ILE A 131 -9.84 6.12 -9.01
C ILE A 131 -9.29 7.41 -8.40
N LYS A 132 -10.12 8.15 -7.65
CA LYS A 132 -9.71 9.39 -6.96
C LYS A 132 -8.55 9.17 -6.01
N TRP A 133 -8.57 8.06 -5.26
CA TRP A 133 -7.44 7.72 -4.39
C TRP A 133 -6.15 7.45 -5.17
N LYS A 134 -6.24 6.72 -6.29
CA LYS A 134 -5.07 6.47 -7.16
C LYS A 134 -4.53 7.79 -7.70
N GLU A 135 -5.38 8.65 -8.26
CA GLU A 135 -5.00 9.98 -8.77
C GLU A 135 -4.28 10.80 -7.70
N PHE A 136 -4.85 10.88 -6.49
CA PHE A 136 -4.22 11.55 -5.34
C PHE A 136 -2.84 10.95 -5.02
N TYR A 137 -2.73 9.63 -4.95
CA TYR A 137 -1.47 8.97 -4.66
C TYR A 137 -0.42 9.24 -5.74
N LEU A 138 -0.80 9.18 -7.01
CA LEU A 138 0.11 9.44 -8.14
C LEU A 138 0.58 10.88 -8.17
N ASN A 139 -0.32 11.83 -7.93
CA ASN A 139 0.04 13.24 -7.83
C ASN A 139 1.03 13.47 -6.69
N ARG A 140 0.83 12.83 -5.53
CA ARG A 140 1.79 12.88 -4.42
C ARG A 140 3.17 12.33 -4.81
N VAL A 141 3.22 11.23 -5.56
CA VAL A 141 4.50 10.67 -6.03
C VAL A 141 5.19 11.61 -7.02
N ARG A 142 4.43 12.27 -7.90
CA ARG A 142 4.95 13.25 -8.86
C ARG A 142 5.50 14.51 -8.19
N THR A 143 4.91 14.95 -7.09
CA THR A 143 5.33 16.16 -6.34
C THR A 143 6.42 15.89 -5.31
N GLU A 144 6.81 14.63 -5.11
CA GLU A 144 7.82 14.24 -4.14
C GLU A 144 9.21 14.79 -4.51
N THR A 145 9.88 15.44 -3.56
CA THR A 145 11.15 16.15 -3.82
C THR A 145 12.39 15.29 -3.61
N GLY A 146 12.23 14.09 -3.04
CA GLY A 146 13.35 13.20 -2.73
C GLY A 146 14.15 12.80 -3.98
N THR A 147 15.45 13.11 -3.99
CA THR A 147 16.36 12.86 -5.13
C THR A 147 16.33 11.41 -5.60
N LYS A 148 16.21 10.47 -4.67
CA LYS A 148 16.12 9.03 -4.96
C LYS A 148 14.82 8.66 -5.68
N ILE A 149 13.70 9.26 -5.29
CA ILE A 149 12.39 9.00 -5.90
C ILE A 149 12.36 9.60 -7.30
N LYS A 150 12.88 10.81 -7.47
CA LYS A 150 13.02 11.44 -8.78
C LYS A 150 13.87 10.60 -9.73
N LYS A 151 15.09 10.24 -9.32
CA LYS A 151 15.99 9.39 -10.10
C LYS A 151 15.34 8.06 -10.48
N TYR A 152 14.78 7.36 -9.50
CA TYR A 152 14.20 6.05 -9.73
C TYR A 152 12.96 6.10 -10.63
N VAL A 153 12.02 7.00 -10.36
CA VAL A 153 10.76 7.09 -11.13
C VAL A 153 11.02 7.65 -12.54
N HIS A 154 11.85 8.69 -12.68
CA HIS A 154 12.06 9.35 -13.97
C HIS A 154 13.17 8.70 -14.82
N GLU A 155 14.27 8.25 -14.23
CA GLU A 155 15.42 7.74 -14.99
C GLU A 155 15.42 6.21 -15.11
N VAL A 156 15.03 5.48 -14.06
CA VAL A 156 15.07 3.99 -14.06
C VAL A 156 13.82 3.38 -14.66
N ARG A 157 12.62 3.89 -14.29
CA ARG A 157 11.34 3.37 -14.79
C ARG A 157 10.74 4.20 -15.94
N ASN A 158 11.39 5.29 -16.34
CA ASN A 158 10.95 6.18 -17.42
C ASN A 158 9.49 6.68 -17.24
N GLY A 159 9.15 7.08 -16.02
CA GLY A 159 7.81 7.52 -15.65
C GLY A 159 7.12 6.56 -14.67
N LEU A 160 5.83 6.84 -14.43
CA LEU A 160 4.97 5.99 -13.61
C LEU A 160 4.23 5.03 -14.54
N PRO A 161 4.71 3.78 -14.73
CA PRO A 161 4.08 2.85 -15.66
C PRO A 161 2.66 2.48 -15.20
N GLU A 162 1.85 1.99 -16.13
CA GLU A 162 0.79 1.03 -15.77
C GLU A 162 1.45 -0.05 -14.92
N TYR A 163 1.05 -0.12 -13.65
CA TYR A 163 1.76 -0.75 -12.55
C TYR A 163 1.94 -2.27 -12.71
N GLU A 164 2.82 -2.67 -13.61
CA GLU A 164 3.25 -4.05 -13.81
C GLU A 164 4.47 -4.37 -12.95
N ALA A 165 4.49 -5.60 -12.45
CA ALA A 165 5.61 -6.11 -11.69
C ALA A 165 6.87 -6.15 -12.57
N ALA A 166 8.00 -5.75 -12.01
CA ALA A 166 9.29 -5.83 -12.69
C ALA A 166 9.58 -7.29 -13.08
N PRO A 167 10.02 -7.57 -14.32
CA PRO A 167 10.17 -8.95 -14.83
C PRO A 167 11.05 -9.84 -13.94
N TYR A 168 12.08 -9.25 -13.33
CA TYR A 168 13.02 -9.98 -12.49
C TYR A 168 12.39 -10.53 -11.19
N LEU A 169 11.22 -10.02 -10.77
CA LEU A 169 10.48 -10.58 -9.63
C LEU A 169 9.94 -11.99 -9.90
N GLY A 170 9.90 -12.43 -11.16
CA GLY A 170 9.54 -13.79 -11.56
C GLY A 170 10.69 -14.81 -11.46
N VAL A 171 11.93 -14.38 -11.25
CA VAL A 171 13.09 -15.29 -11.11
C VAL A 171 12.91 -16.17 -9.89
N SER A 172 13.10 -17.49 -9.98
CA SER A 172 12.78 -18.43 -8.90
C SER A 172 13.70 -18.32 -7.69
N ALA A 173 14.99 -18.04 -7.92
CA ALA A 173 15.99 -17.89 -6.87
C ALA A 173 15.78 -16.62 -6.04
N VAL A 174 15.55 -16.80 -4.74
CA VAL A 174 15.31 -15.69 -3.79
C VAL A 174 16.54 -14.77 -3.70
N SER A 175 17.75 -15.34 -3.70
CA SER A 175 19.02 -14.59 -3.66
C SER A 175 19.14 -13.62 -4.82
N ASP A 176 18.76 -14.07 -6.01
CA ASP A 176 18.96 -13.32 -7.25
C ASP A 176 17.92 -12.21 -7.33
N ARG A 177 16.64 -12.52 -7.03
CA ARG A 177 15.60 -11.50 -6.87
C ARG A 177 16.03 -10.42 -5.89
N ARG A 178 16.57 -10.82 -4.74
CA ARG A 178 17.06 -9.89 -3.72
C ARG A 178 18.18 -9.01 -4.24
N ALA A 179 19.21 -9.59 -4.86
CA ALA A 179 20.34 -8.84 -5.40
C ALA A 179 19.88 -7.83 -6.46
N MET A 180 19.00 -8.26 -7.37
CA MET A 180 18.42 -7.40 -8.40
C MET A 180 17.57 -6.28 -7.81
N THR A 181 16.66 -6.57 -6.86
CA THR A 181 15.90 -5.51 -6.21
C THR A 181 16.78 -4.53 -5.46
N GLN A 182 17.82 -5.00 -4.77
CA GLN A 182 18.74 -4.12 -4.05
C GLN A 182 19.52 -3.21 -5.01
N ALA A 183 19.91 -3.72 -6.17
CA ALA A 183 20.51 -2.92 -7.23
C ALA A 183 19.52 -1.89 -7.80
N MET A 184 18.33 -2.32 -8.22
CA MET A 184 17.33 -1.45 -8.88
C MET A 184 16.79 -0.36 -7.95
N THR A 185 16.49 -0.71 -6.70
CA THR A 185 15.92 0.23 -5.72
C THR A 185 16.98 1.05 -4.99
N GLY A 186 18.27 0.86 -5.28
CA GLY A 186 19.38 1.45 -4.54
C GLY A 186 19.31 1.10 -3.04
N SER A 187 18.99 -0.15 -2.71
CA SER A 187 18.93 -0.66 -1.32
C SER A 187 20.07 -1.64 -1.06
N HIS A 188 21.24 -1.37 -1.64
CA HIS A 188 22.44 -2.23 -1.58
C HIS A 188 23.43 -1.76 -0.52
N PHE A 189 24.37 -2.64 -0.15
CA PHE A 189 25.39 -2.38 0.88
C PHE A 189 26.66 -1.67 0.36
N LEU A 190 26.65 -1.16 -0.87
CA LEU A 190 27.75 -0.32 -1.36
C LEU A 190 27.85 1.00 -0.58
N MET A 191 29.06 1.56 -0.54
CA MET A 191 29.39 2.75 0.27
C MET A 191 28.55 3.98 -0.05
N GLU A 192 28.06 4.13 -1.27
CA GLU A 192 27.14 5.21 -1.64
C GLU A 192 25.87 5.20 -0.76
N GLU A 193 25.26 4.02 -0.63
CA GLU A 193 24.01 3.85 0.14
C GLU A 193 24.29 3.72 1.64
N VAL A 194 25.34 3.00 2.04
CA VAL A 194 25.73 2.90 3.45
C VAL A 194 26.11 4.26 4.03
N GLY A 195 26.87 5.06 3.28
CA GLY A 195 27.22 6.42 3.66
C GLY A 195 26.00 7.33 3.72
N ARG A 196 25.05 7.20 2.79
CA ARG A 196 23.77 7.92 2.87
C ARG A 196 22.97 7.56 4.12
N TRP A 197 22.96 6.28 4.52
CA TRP A 197 22.26 5.83 5.73
C TRP A 197 22.92 6.32 7.01
N ASN A 198 24.25 6.42 7.02
CA ASN A 198 25.04 6.91 8.13
C ASN A 198 25.28 8.43 8.10
N GLN A 199 24.61 9.15 7.20
CA GLN A 199 24.70 10.61 7.05
C GLN A 199 26.13 11.14 6.75
N LEU A 200 26.96 10.34 6.08
CA LEU A 200 28.28 10.77 5.63
C LEU A 200 28.15 11.82 4.52
N ALA A 201 29.13 12.73 4.39
CA ALA A 201 29.22 13.66 3.28
C ALA A 201 29.36 12.88 1.96
N LYS A 202 28.97 13.46 0.82
CA LYS A 202 28.90 12.74 -0.47
C LYS A 202 30.29 12.24 -0.90
N GLU A 203 31.30 13.04 -0.61
CA GLU A 203 32.71 12.86 -0.90
C GLU A 203 33.28 11.64 -0.14
N ASP A 204 32.72 11.33 1.03
CA ASP A 204 33.14 10.20 1.88
C ASP A 204 32.42 8.89 1.52
N ARG A 205 31.48 8.91 0.58
CA ARG A 205 30.69 7.71 0.18
C ARG A 205 31.37 6.91 -0.94
N VAL A 206 32.69 6.91 -0.97
CA VAL A 206 33.48 6.25 -2.01
C VAL A 206 33.62 4.75 -1.74
N CYS A 207 33.68 3.98 -2.82
CA CYS A 207 34.05 2.57 -2.73
C CYS A 207 35.51 2.46 -2.28
N LYS A 208 35.76 1.81 -1.14
CA LYS A 208 37.12 1.63 -0.60
C LYS A 208 38.08 0.98 -1.61
N GLN A 209 37.59 -0.01 -2.36
CA GLN A 209 38.39 -0.68 -3.39
C GLN A 209 38.66 0.19 -4.63
N CYS A 210 37.83 1.19 -4.93
CA CYS A 210 38.09 2.12 -6.03
C CYS A 210 39.03 3.24 -5.60
N ALA A 211 38.91 3.71 -4.36
CA ALA A 211 39.79 4.73 -3.77
C ALA A 211 41.25 4.24 -3.65
N GLU A 212 41.46 2.94 -3.45
CA GLU A 212 42.79 2.32 -3.40
C GLU A 212 43.43 2.09 -4.79
N LYS A 213 42.67 2.19 -5.88
CA LYS A 213 43.17 1.97 -7.26
C LYS A 213 43.61 3.25 -7.98
N GLU A 214 43.46 4.42 -7.36
CA GLU A 214 43.92 5.71 -7.89
C GLU A 214 45.33 6.09 -7.38
N VAL A 215 46.11 5.13 -6.89
CA VAL A 215 47.53 5.31 -6.49
C VAL A 215 48.46 4.59 -7.47
#